data_AF-A0A2I2UWK4-F1
#
_entry.id   AF-A0A2I2UWK4-F1
#
_cell.length_a   1.000
_cell.length_b   1.000
_cell.length_c   1.000
_cell.angle_alpha   90.00
_cell.angle_beta   90.00
_cell.angle_gamma   90.00
#
_symmetry.space_group_name_H-M   'P 1'
#
loop_
_entity.id
_entity.type
_entity.pdbx_description
1 polymer ?
#
loop_
_entity_poly.entity_id
_entity_poly.type
_entity_poly.pdbx_seq_one_letter_code
_entity_poly.pdbx_strand_id
1 'polypeptide(L)' 'TIILSLKDFLKRYKCTADHWIGLEITENQTLQWVNGTMSKKWFPVRGNEKCAYLDNDGAATARCYTDRKWICRMQMH' A
#
# COMPACT_ATOMS: atom_id res chain seq x y z
N THR A 1 -3.60 3.40 25.53
CA THR A 1 -2.69 2.79 24.53
C THR A 1 -2.89 3.49 23.21
N ILE A 2 -1.91 4.26 22.74
CA ILE A 2 -1.98 4.90 21.41
C ILE A 2 -1.72 3.81 20.38
N ILE A 3 -2.77 3.13 19.92
CA ILE A 3 -2.66 2.25 18.76
C ILE A 3 -2.75 3.17 17.53
N LEU A 4 -1.61 3.66 17.05
CA LEU A 4 -1.55 4.18 15.69
C LEU A 4 -1.83 2.98 14.78
N SER A 5 -2.86 3.07 13.93
CA SER A 5 -3.04 2.05 12.91
C SER A 5 -1.81 2.05 11.99
N LEU A 6 -1.44 0.91 11.41
CA LEU A 6 -0.32 0.82 10.46
C LEU A 6 -0.43 1.88 9.35
N LYS A 7 -1.67 2.22 8.96
CA LYS A 7 -1.99 3.30 8.03
C LYS A 7 -1.53 4.68 8.55
N ASP A 8 -1.81 5.01 9.80
CA ASP A 8 -1.45 6.31 10.39
C ASP A 8 0.06 6.46 10.54
N PHE A 9 0.74 5.38 10.92
CA PHE A 9 2.21 5.34 10.97
C PHE A 9 2.79 5.60 9.58
N LEU A 10 2.38 4.84 8.57
CA LEU A 10 2.89 4.99 7.21
C LEU A 10 2.57 6.38 6.63
N LYS A 11 1.36 6.90 6.85
CA LYS A 11 0.97 8.25 6.42
C LYS A 11 1.81 9.34 7.10
N ARG A 12 2.13 9.18 8.38
CA ARG A 12 2.97 10.13 9.12
C ARG A 12 4.42 10.13 8.63
N TYR A 13 4.97 8.97 8.28
CA TYR A 13 6.40 8.80 7.99
C TYR A 13 6.76 8.67 6.50
N LYS A 14 5.80 8.62 5.58
CA LYS A 14 6.08 8.63 4.13
C LYS A 14 6.67 9.95 3.60
N CYS A 15 6.73 10.99 4.43
CA CYS A 15 7.13 12.35 4.03
C CYS A 15 6.28 12.86 2.84
N THR A 16 6.89 13.60 1.92
CA THR A 16 6.21 14.26 0.78
C THR A 16 6.03 13.36 -0.44
N ALA A 17 6.87 12.34 -0.61
CA ALA A 17 6.80 11.47 -1.77
C ALA A 17 5.69 10.41 -1.65
N ASP A 18 5.16 10.01 -2.80
CA ASP A 18 4.32 8.83 -2.91
C ASP A 18 5.18 7.58 -2.88
N HIS A 19 4.69 6.55 -2.22
CA HIS A 19 5.45 5.32 -2.02
C HIS A 19 4.66 4.09 -2.46
N TRP A 20 5.26 3.27 -3.30
CA TRP A 20 4.80 1.91 -3.55
C TRP A 20 4.74 1.13 -2.25
N ILE A 21 3.67 0.37 -2.10
CA ILE A 21 3.51 -0.66 -1.08
C ILE A 21 3.37 -2.01 -1.77
N GLY A 22 3.78 -3.09 -1.10
CA GLY A 22 3.75 -4.44 -1.66
C GLY A 22 2.33 -5.03 -1.76
N LEU A 23 1.39 -4.29 -2.35
CA LEU A 23 0.00 -4.66 -2.54
C LEU A 23 -0.37 -4.44 -4.02
N GLU A 24 -1.06 -5.41 -4.61
CA GLU A 24 -1.49 -5.35 -6.01
C GLU A 24 -2.95 -5.80 -6.17
N ILE A 25 -3.59 -5.29 -7.22
CA ILE A 25 -4.88 -5.79 -7.71
C ILE A 25 -4.60 -6.94 -8.68
N THR A 26 -5.15 -8.11 -8.36
CA THR A 26 -5.09 -9.30 -9.21
C THR A 26 -6.08 -9.19 -10.39
N GLU A 27 -5.95 -10.09 -11.36
CA GLU A 27 -6.90 -10.20 -12.48
C GLU A 27 -8.35 -10.40 -12.02
N ASN A 28 -8.55 -11.03 -10.86
CA ASN A 28 -9.85 -11.24 -10.24
C ASN A 28 -10.36 -10.03 -9.45
N GLN A 29 -9.74 -8.86 -9.62
CA GLN A 29 -10.07 -7.62 -8.89
C GLN A 29 -9.97 -7.76 -7.36
N THR A 30 -9.10 -8.66 -6.89
CA THR A 30 -8.83 -8.85 -5.46
C THR A 30 -7.49 -8.25 -5.09
N LEU A 31 -7.37 -7.76 -3.84
CA LEU A 31 -6.14 -7.18 -3.34
C LEU A 31 -5.27 -8.25 -2.68
N GLN A 32 -4.04 -8.40 -3.17
CA GLN A 32 -3.08 -9.39 -2.70
C GLN A 32 -1.75 -8.73 -2.33
N TRP A 33 -1.15 -9.18 -1.23
CA TRP A 33 0.20 -8.77 -0.85
C TRP A 33 1.23 -9.51 -1.71
N VAL A 34 2.39 -8.90 -1.95
CA VAL A 34 3.51 -9.50 -2.73
C VAL A 34 4.02 -10.84 -2.17
N ASN A 35 3.71 -11.17 -0.92
CA ASN A 35 4.01 -12.46 -0.31
C ASN A 35 2.92 -13.52 -0.58
N GLY A 36 2.01 -13.27 -1.52
CA GLY A 36 0.92 -14.16 -1.90
C GLY A 36 -0.28 -14.14 -0.94
N THR A 37 -0.21 -13.43 0.18
CA THR A 37 -1.30 -13.44 1.17
C THR A 37 -2.44 -12.55 0.71
N MET A 38 -3.68 -13.06 0.72
CA MET A 38 -4.86 -12.25 0.46
C MET A 38 -4.97 -11.12 1.49
N SER A 39 -5.15 -9.89 1.02
CA SER A 39 -5.41 -8.80 1.94
C SER A 39 -6.84 -8.93 2.47
N LYS A 40 -6.98 -9.00 3.80
CA LYS A 40 -8.26 -8.65 4.42
C LYS A 40 -8.39 -7.15 4.16
N LYS A 41 -9.43 -6.69 3.43
CA LYS A 41 -9.63 -5.28 3.06
C LYS A 41 -9.73 -4.42 4.34
N TRP A 42 -8.60 -3.98 4.88
CA TRP A 42 -8.55 -3.17 6.09
C TRP A 42 -8.81 -1.69 5.78
N PHE A 43 -8.70 -1.28 4.51
CA PHE A 43 -8.89 0.08 4.07
C PHE A 43 -9.39 0.15 2.62
N PRO A 44 -10.13 1.19 2.25
CA PRO A 44 -10.47 1.46 0.85
C PRO A 44 -9.21 1.84 0.07
N VAL A 45 -9.06 1.27 -1.13
CA VAL A 45 -8.02 1.62 -2.10
C VAL A 45 -8.69 2.35 -3.26
N ARG A 46 -8.20 3.53 -3.61
CA ARG A 46 -8.72 4.34 -4.73
C ARG A 46 -8.09 3.90 -6.07
N GLY A 47 -8.81 4.08 -7.17
CA GLY A 47 -8.33 3.75 -8.51
C GLY A 47 -8.50 2.27 -8.88
N ASN A 48 -8.21 1.95 -10.15
CA ASN A 48 -8.45 0.64 -10.77
C ASN A 48 -7.21 0.10 -11.51
N GLU A 49 -6.01 0.52 -11.10
CA GLU A 49 -4.76 0.10 -11.73
C GLU A 49 -4.08 -1.03 -10.92
N LYS A 50 -3.06 -1.67 -11.49
CA LYS A 50 -2.49 -2.90 -10.92
C LYS A 50 -1.73 -2.69 -9.60
N CYS A 51 -0.86 -1.69 -9.50
CA CYS A 51 0.05 -1.53 -8.37
C CYS A 51 -0.46 -0.51 -7.36
N ALA A 52 -0.39 -0.82 -6.06
CA ALA A 52 -0.85 0.09 -5.00
C ALA A 52 0.28 0.95 -4.42
N TYR A 53 -0.04 2.21 -4.17
CA TYR A 53 0.84 3.19 -3.54
C TYR A 53 0.11 3.94 -2.42
N LEU A 54 0.89 4.63 -1.58
CA LEU A 54 0.40 5.55 -0.55
C LEU A 54 0.69 6.99 -0.93
N ASP A 55 -0.33 7.84 -0.86
CA ASP A 55 -0.27 9.29 -0.98
C ASP A 55 -0.83 9.99 0.27
N ASN A 56 -1.03 11.31 0.19
CA ASN A 56 -1.52 12.12 1.30
C ASN A 56 -2.95 11.77 1.73
N ASP A 57 -3.76 11.20 0.83
CA ASP A 57 -5.16 10.85 1.09
C ASP A 57 -5.30 9.39 1.56
N GLY A 58 -4.36 8.53 1.19
CA GLY A 58 -4.28 7.15 1.65
C GLY A 58 -3.76 6.21 0.57
N ALA A 59 -4.36 5.03 0.47
CA ALA A 59 -3.98 4.05 -0.55
C ALA A 59 -4.70 4.31 -1.87
N ALA A 60 -3.95 4.24 -2.96
CA ALA A 60 -4.44 4.35 -4.32
C ALA A 60 -3.68 3.38 -5.24
N THR A 61 -4.14 3.25 -6.49
CA THR A 61 -3.48 2.42 -7.50
C THR A 61 -3.02 3.22 -8.71
N ALA A 62 -1.91 2.78 -9.29
CA ALA A 62 -1.33 3.33 -10.50
C ALA A 62 -0.68 2.23 -11.35
N ARG A 63 -0.37 2.54 -12.61
CA ARG A 63 0.37 1.64 -13.48
C ARG A 63 1.75 1.38 -12.88
N CYS A 64 2.14 0.11 -12.80
CA CYS A 64 3.34 -0.31 -12.09
C CYS A 64 4.65 0.30 -12.61
N TYR A 65 4.67 0.77 -13.86
CA TYR A 65 5.86 1.37 -14.48
C TYR A 65 6.10 2.83 -14.08
N THR A 66 5.19 3.48 -13.33
CA THR A 66 5.41 4.88 -12.92
C THR A 66 6.46 4.97 -11.83
N ASP A 67 7.35 5.96 -11.91
CA ASP A 67 8.40 6.14 -10.92
C ASP A 67 7.84 6.63 -9.58
N ARG A 68 8.08 5.84 -8.51
CA ARG A 68 7.78 6.19 -7.12
C ARG A 68 8.79 5.55 -6.18
N LYS A 69 8.95 6.11 -4.98
CA LYS A 69 9.74 5.47 -3.91
C LYS A 69 9.00 4.22 -3.39
N TRP A 70 9.63 3.41 -2.55
CA TRP A 70 9.00 2.21 -1.98
C TRP A 70 9.14 2.15 -0.45
N ILE A 71 8.17 1.54 0.20
CA ILE A 71 8.25 1.18 1.62
C ILE A 71 8.22 -0.35 1.74
N CYS A 72 9.25 -0.90 2.38
CA CYS A 72 9.33 -2.32 2.70
C CYS A 72 9.10 -2.54 4.20
N ARG A 73 8.52 -3.68 4.56
CA ARG A 73 8.47 -4.17 5.94
C ARG A 73 9.28 -5.45 6.04
N MET A 74 10.01 -5.61 7.13
CA MET A 74 10.71 -6.85 7.46
C MET A 74 10.22 -7.33 8.83
N GLN A 75 10.07 -8.63 8.98
CA GLN A 75 9.79 -9.25 10.27
C GLN A 75 11.12 -9.51 10.96
N MET A 76 11.36 -8.87 12.09
CA MET A 76 12.51 -9.15 12.95
C MET A 76 12.22 -10.47 13.69
N HIS A 77 13.15 -11.43 13.65
CA HIS A 77 13.10 -12.67 14.44
C HIS A 77 13.89 -12.49 15.74
#